data_AF-A0A927NEC7-F1
#
_entry.id   AF-A0A927NEC7-F1
#
_cell.length_a   1.000
_cell.length_b   1.000
_cell.length_c   1.000
_cell.angle_alpha   90.00
_cell.angle_beta   90.00
_cell.angle_gamma   90.00
#
_symmetry.space_group_name_H-M   'P 1'
#
loop_
_entity.id
_entity.type
_entity.pdbx_description
1 polymer ?
#
loop_
_entity_poly.entity_id
_entity_poly.type
_entity_poly.pdbx_seq_one_letter_code
_entity_poly.pdbx_strand_id
1 'polypeptide(L)'
;MIKTIKNKVYLLFVCVVAAILSLFFGVYALKGSVKVSAATEQTSVFVMENSASIRLDGQDNGLRFKVNMNESVKDKIVNNDNNDLYFIIMPEKYLANVGNDFQLAITRNPDGTVNADASHCIYVKVDDSRIMESAEGGYYARGGITGVKTNNLDLRFVAIACIETKNANGTYSYEYASHSYDTLYPTTSLYQMVNTAILYEKENYYNQIVDNVQYDWYGTAEYPVEITTNGQLAEFNKKVENGQTFEGMVVNIFENVSSETPPSFDGTLSVTLAQQEHVMTSDTLSIDLGAYAGYTVNSITCGGANFGTNTSAVSLASFADKSTHGVKEFIVNVSKDGETLNVVVPVCLVTQMVSTAQELYDLTRTATDTTNNAIFGYYKLAGDINCTAAPYWAGFNNNVSFANDELAGFRGTLDGDGHTLTGFIHANGLFGQVNFGATIKDITFVSTKNTGSATAIIGNASKGTTYENVNFVLYNSDGTAYPKNVIFAQGWANVLKNVTVKVYAGADSTSEYAPVGSLFGNWHWTAGTSYADKYENVVVYCASLGAIHYENADTAITSKKG
;
A
#
# COMPACT_ATOMS: atom_id res chain seq x y z
N MET A 1 52.08 9.78 17.22
CA MET A 1 51.68 9.44 15.84
C MET A 1 50.44 8.51 15.80
N ILE A 2 49.46 8.69 16.72
CA ILE A 2 48.22 7.88 16.83
C ILE A 2 47.03 8.81 17.14
N LYS A 3 46.90 9.92 16.39
CA LYS A 3 45.75 10.83 16.54
C LYS A 3 45.10 11.25 15.22
N THR A 4 45.58 10.74 14.09
CA THR A 4 45.13 11.16 12.75
C THR A 4 44.42 10.05 11.96
N ILE A 5 44.22 8.87 12.56
CA ILE A 5 43.63 7.71 11.86
C ILE A 5 42.12 7.51 12.17
N LYS A 6 41.60 8.03 13.30
CA LYS A 6 40.17 7.88 13.63
C LYS A 6 39.22 8.74 12.78
N ASN A 7 39.67 9.87 12.23
CA ASN A 7 38.81 10.76 11.42
C ASN A 7 38.67 10.31 9.95
N LYS A 8 39.51 9.40 9.45
CA LYS A 8 39.42 8.93 8.05
C LYS A 8 38.54 7.68 7.89
N VAL A 9 38.32 6.92 8.95
CA VAL A 9 37.41 5.76 8.92
C VAL A 9 35.95 6.17 9.03
N TYR A 10 35.65 7.26 9.77
CA TYR A 10 34.29 7.84 9.81
C TYR A 10 33.89 8.50 8.49
N LEU A 11 34.84 9.13 7.78
CA LEU A 11 34.57 9.78 6.50
C LEU A 11 34.31 8.77 5.36
N LEU A 12 34.86 7.56 5.45
CA LEU A 12 34.59 6.50 4.46
C LEU A 12 33.24 5.79 4.70
N PHE A 13 32.77 5.73 5.95
CA PHE A 13 31.46 5.12 6.28
C PHE A 13 30.30 6.09 6.00
N VAL A 14 30.51 7.40 6.13
CA VAL A 14 29.51 8.43 5.75
C VAL A 14 29.32 8.52 4.23
N CYS A 15 30.36 8.25 3.43
CA CYS A 15 30.25 8.27 1.97
C CYS A 15 29.54 7.04 1.36
N VAL A 16 29.43 5.92 2.08
CA VAL A 16 28.69 4.73 1.60
C VAL A 16 27.21 4.80 1.99
N VAL A 17 26.87 5.47 3.09
CA VAL A 17 25.46 5.71 3.47
C VAL A 17 24.85 6.89 2.68
N ALA A 18 25.66 7.90 2.32
CA ALA A 18 25.20 8.99 1.44
C ALA A 18 24.93 8.54 -0.02
N ALA A 19 25.38 7.36 -0.43
CA ALA A 19 25.10 6.79 -1.75
C ALA A 19 23.77 6.01 -1.82
N ILE A 20 23.07 5.83 -0.68
CA ILE A 20 21.72 5.21 -0.63
C ILE A 20 20.64 6.29 -0.39
N LEU A 21 21.02 7.53 -0.09
CA LEU A 21 20.11 8.65 0.23
C LEU A 21 19.75 9.57 -0.96
N SER A 22 19.97 9.14 -2.20
CA SER A 22 19.68 9.94 -3.40
C SER A 22 18.63 9.36 -4.34
N LEU A 23 17.85 8.35 -3.93
CA LEU A 23 16.83 7.70 -4.78
C LEU A 23 15.40 8.26 -4.68
N PHE A 24 15.18 9.45 -4.13
CA PHE A 24 13.87 10.13 -4.17
C PHE A 24 13.94 11.60 -4.59
N PHE A 25 14.77 11.93 -5.58
CA PHE A 25 14.72 13.24 -6.23
C PHE A 25 14.15 13.13 -7.65
N GLY A 26 12.84 13.32 -7.78
CA GLY A 26 12.19 13.70 -9.03
C GLY A 26 11.88 15.20 -9.00
N VAL A 27 12.87 16.06 -9.28
CA VAL A 27 12.64 17.50 -9.50
C VAL A 27 13.54 18.06 -10.61
N TYR A 28 12.95 18.25 -11.79
CA TYR A 28 13.22 19.30 -12.80
C TYR A 28 11.87 19.46 -13.55
N ALA A 29 11.25 20.62 -13.78
CA ALA A 29 11.77 21.91 -14.26
C ALA A 29 10.86 23.08 -13.82
N LEU A 30 11.34 24.33 -13.72
CA LEU A 30 11.32 25.39 -14.76
C LEU A 30 11.94 26.66 -14.12
N LYS A 31 12.74 27.57 -14.70
CA LYS A 31 13.45 27.78 -15.99
C LYS A 31 14.75 28.54 -15.65
N GLY A 32 15.82 28.33 -16.43
CA GLY A 32 17.02 29.18 -16.41
C GLY A 32 18.25 28.46 -16.97
N SER A 33 18.53 28.67 -18.25
CA SER A 33 19.60 28.05 -19.04
C SER A 33 21.02 28.32 -18.52
N VAL A 34 21.80 27.27 -18.20
CA VAL A 34 23.22 27.04 -18.57
C VAL A 34 23.53 25.53 -18.46
N LYS A 35 24.15 24.95 -19.49
CA LYS A 35 24.52 23.52 -19.62
C LYS A 35 25.78 23.13 -18.83
N VAL A 36 25.83 21.90 -18.31
CA VAL A 36 27.05 21.05 -18.32
C VAL A 36 26.66 19.57 -18.57
N SER A 37 27.28 18.99 -19.60
CA SER A 37 27.23 17.60 -20.12
C SER A 37 27.85 16.56 -19.17
N ALA A 38 27.69 15.23 -19.27
CA ALA A 38 26.92 14.31 -20.10
C ALA A 38 26.96 12.95 -19.39
N ALA A 39 25.85 12.20 -19.40
CA ALA A 39 25.83 10.75 -19.29
C ALA A 39 24.64 10.24 -20.11
N THR A 40 24.96 9.45 -21.12
CA THR A 40 24.15 8.77 -22.16
C THR A 40 22.63 8.82 -21.96
N GLU A 41 21.98 9.78 -22.65
CA GLU A 41 20.52 9.92 -22.72
C GLU A 41 19.89 8.75 -23.48
N GLN A 42 18.99 8.03 -22.84
CA GLN A 42 17.98 7.25 -23.53
C GLN A 42 17.01 8.27 -24.16
N THR A 43 17.21 8.60 -25.43
CA THR A 43 16.44 9.61 -26.17
C THR A 43 15.05 9.10 -26.54
N SER A 44 14.22 8.77 -25.56
CA SER A 44 12.81 8.56 -25.84
C SER A 44 12.15 9.91 -26.11
N VAL A 45 11.43 10.00 -27.23
CA VAL A 45 10.87 11.27 -27.76
C VAL A 45 9.44 11.55 -27.29
N PHE A 46 8.87 10.67 -26.46
CA PHE A 46 7.56 10.77 -25.83
C PHE A 46 7.63 10.13 -24.44
N VAL A 47 7.64 10.95 -23.39
CA VAL A 47 8.09 10.54 -22.05
C VAL A 47 7.25 11.17 -20.95
N MET A 48 6.74 10.34 -20.05
CA MET A 48 6.11 10.82 -18.82
C MET A 48 7.15 11.40 -17.87
N GLU A 49 6.83 12.55 -17.28
CA GLU A 49 7.60 13.06 -16.16
C GLU A 49 7.33 12.20 -14.91
N ASN A 50 8.38 11.84 -14.18
CA ASN A 50 8.26 11.06 -12.95
C ASN A 50 7.92 11.96 -11.75
N SER A 51 6.87 12.77 -11.91
CA SER A 51 6.37 13.71 -10.91
C SER A 51 4.92 14.06 -11.24
N ALA A 52 4.22 14.61 -10.24
CA ALA A 52 2.95 15.31 -10.43
C ALA A 52 3.07 16.72 -9.86
N SER A 53 2.09 17.56 -10.17
CA SER A 53 1.96 18.91 -9.61
C SER A 53 0.54 19.14 -9.13
N ILE A 54 0.36 20.01 -8.14
CA ILE A 54 -0.96 20.39 -7.63
C ILE A 54 -1.58 21.52 -8.45
N ARG A 55 -2.90 21.69 -8.33
CA ARG A 55 -3.63 22.83 -8.90
C ARG A 55 -3.72 23.97 -7.89
N LEU A 56 -3.24 25.15 -8.26
CA LEU A 56 -3.21 26.33 -7.39
C LEU A 56 -4.09 27.47 -7.93
N ASP A 57 -5.00 27.17 -8.85
CA ASP A 57 -5.83 28.16 -9.56
C ASP A 57 -7.12 28.55 -8.80
N GLY A 58 -7.33 27.99 -7.60
CA GLY A 58 -8.43 28.34 -6.70
C GLY A 58 -9.82 27.83 -7.11
N GLN A 59 -9.96 27.18 -8.27
CA GLN A 59 -11.26 26.68 -8.74
C GLN A 59 -11.60 25.30 -8.19
N ASP A 60 -10.65 24.37 -8.23
CA ASP A 60 -10.77 23.01 -7.70
C ASP A 60 -9.41 22.53 -7.20
N ASN A 61 -9.40 21.65 -6.20
CA ASN A 61 -8.21 20.88 -5.87
C ASN A 61 -7.91 19.84 -6.96
N GLY A 62 -6.67 19.32 -7.00
CA GLY A 62 -6.35 18.20 -7.90
C GLY A 62 -4.89 18.04 -8.26
N LEU A 63 -4.62 17.00 -9.04
CA LEU A 63 -3.30 16.62 -9.52
C LEU A 63 -3.17 16.84 -11.02
N ARG A 64 -1.99 17.25 -11.48
CA ARG A 64 -1.60 17.40 -12.88
C ARG A 64 -0.33 16.63 -13.16
N PHE A 65 -0.37 15.80 -14.19
CA PHE A 65 0.75 15.02 -14.71
C PHE A 65 1.22 15.65 -16.02
N LYS A 66 2.49 15.46 -16.35
CA LYS A 66 3.13 16.06 -17.52
C LYS A 66 3.77 14.99 -18.40
N VAL A 67 3.58 15.15 -19.71
CA VAL A 67 4.29 14.36 -20.73
C VAL A 67 5.09 15.32 -21.60
N ASN A 68 6.34 14.94 -21.89
CA ASN A 68 7.23 15.68 -22.78
C ASN A 68 7.31 14.94 -24.12
N MET A 69 7.42 15.68 -25.22
CA MET A 69 7.47 15.13 -26.56
C MET A 69 8.29 15.97 -27.53
N ASN A 70 8.81 15.37 -28.60
CA ASN A 70 9.45 16.12 -29.67
C ASN A 70 8.43 16.65 -30.71
N GLU A 71 8.92 17.43 -31.67
CA GLU A 71 8.10 18.01 -32.74
C GLU A 71 7.39 16.94 -33.57
N SER A 72 8.08 15.84 -33.91
CA SER A 72 7.49 14.75 -34.69
C SER A 72 6.29 14.11 -33.99
N VAL A 73 6.36 13.88 -32.68
CA VAL A 73 5.25 13.31 -31.91
C VAL A 73 4.10 14.32 -31.81
N LYS A 74 4.39 15.60 -31.57
CA LYS A 74 3.38 16.66 -31.58
C LYS A 74 2.67 16.77 -32.93
N ASP A 75 3.40 16.69 -34.04
CA ASP A 75 2.83 16.76 -35.39
C ASP A 75 2.00 15.52 -35.73
N LYS A 76 2.34 14.34 -35.21
CA LYS A 76 1.50 13.13 -35.32
C LYS A 76 0.12 13.31 -34.70
N ILE A 77 0.00 14.14 -33.66
CA ILE A 77 -1.26 14.41 -32.94
C ILE A 77 -2.02 15.51 -33.69
N VAL A 78 -1.40 16.68 -33.87
CA VAL A 78 -2.07 17.88 -34.39
C VAL A 78 -2.44 17.78 -35.87
N ASN A 79 -1.68 17.03 -36.68
CA ASN A 79 -1.90 16.97 -38.13
C ASN A 79 -2.72 15.74 -38.58
N ASN A 80 -3.23 14.92 -37.65
CA ASN A 80 -4.00 13.73 -37.98
C ASN A 80 -5.24 13.60 -37.08
N ASP A 81 -6.41 13.86 -37.64
CA ASP A 81 -7.71 13.81 -36.94
C ASP A 81 -8.06 12.44 -36.34
N ASN A 82 -7.34 11.36 -36.71
CA ASN A 82 -7.53 10.03 -36.11
C ASN A 82 -6.68 9.81 -34.85
N ASN A 83 -5.75 10.72 -34.55
CA ASN A 83 -4.84 10.63 -33.42
C ASN A 83 -5.19 11.67 -32.36
N ASP A 84 -5.37 11.20 -31.14
CA ASP A 84 -5.66 12.06 -30.00
C ASP A 84 -4.70 11.74 -28.85
N LEU A 85 -4.23 12.77 -28.15
CA LEU A 85 -3.44 12.60 -26.93
C LEU A 85 -4.36 12.48 -25.71
N TYR A 86 -4.14 11.45 -24.90
CA TYR A 86 -4.86 11.24 -23.65
C TYR A 86 -3.93 11.02 -22.47
N PHE A 87 -4.44 11.30 -21.27
CA PHE A 87 -3.91 10.79 -20.01
C PHE A 87 -4.88 9.74 -19.44
N ILE A 88 -4.35 8.57 -19.12
CA ILE A 88 -5.03 7.55 -18.33
C ILE A 88 -4.57 7.73 -16.89
N ILE A 89 -5.46 8.18 -16.00
CA ILE A 89 -5.16 8.41 -14.59
C ILE A 89 -6.01 7.47 -13.75
N MET A 90 -5.40 6.65 -12.92
CA MET A 90 -6.11 5.64 -12.15
C MET A 90 -5.53 5.51 -10.74
N PRO A 91 -6.27 4.93 -9.78
CA PRO A 91 -5.70 4.57 -8.49
C PRO A 91 -4.51 3.62 -8.67
N GLU A 92 -3.41 3.85 -7.94
CA GLU A 92 -2.19 3.03 -7.99
C GLU A 92 -2.49 1.55 -7.75
N LYS A 93 -3.42 1.25 -6.83
CA LYS A 93 -3.91 -0.11 -6.54
C LYS A 93 -4.46 -0.87 -7.77
N TYR A 94 -4.78 -0.19 -8.86
CA TYR A 94 -5.27 -0.80 -10.11
C TYR A 94 -4.14 -1.04 -11.13
N LEU A 95 -2.92 -0.57 -10.87
CA LEU A 95 -1.77 -0.72 -11.77
C LEU A 95 -1.44 -2.19 -12.03
N ALA A 96 -1.56 -3.04 -11.01
CA ALA A 96 -1.35 -4.48 -11.14
C ALA A 96 -2.33 -5.16 -12.11
N ASN A 97 -3.56 -4.65 -12.22
CA ASN A 97 -4.58 -5.21 -13.11
C ASN A 97 -4.30 -4.94 -14.59
N VAL A 98 -3.60 -3.85 -14.90
CA VAL A 98 -3.31 -3.45 -16.29
C VAL A 98 -1.91 -3.86 -16.75
N GLY A 99 -0.96 -4.02 -15.81
CA GLY A 99 0.44 -4.26 -16.14
C GLY A 99 0.99 -3.15 -17.05
N ASN A 100 1.37 -3.51 -18.28
CA ASN A 100 1.84 -2.56 -19.30
C ASN A 100 0.76 -2.18 -20.34
N ASP A 101 -0.45 -2.74 -20.23
CA ASP A 101 -1.55 -2.52 -21.18
C ASP A 101 -2.67 -1.70 -20.54
N PHE A 102 -2.46 -0.38 -20.49
CA PHE A 102 -3.34 0.56 -19.78
C PHE A 102 -4.74 0.69 -20.37
N GLN A 103 -4.97 0.20 -21.60
CA GLN A 103 -6.30 0.17 -22.19
C GLN A 103 -7.26 -0.71 -21.37
N LEU A 104 -6.74 -1.66 -20.59
CA LEU A 104 -7.52 -2.52 -19.70
C LEU A 104 -8.20 -1.76 -18.54
N ALA A 105 -7.84 -0.50 -18.31
CA ALA A 105 -8.57 0.37 -17.39
C ALA A 105 -9.80 1.06 -18.02
N ILE A 106 -9.94 0.99 -19.35
CA ILE A 106 -10.94 1.73 -20.11
C ILE A 106 -12.06 0.78 -20.57
N THR A 107 -13.29 1.11 -20.21
CA THR A 107 -14.49 0.46 -20.76
C THR A 107 -15.13 1.38 -21.78
N ARG A 108 -15.54 0.85 -22.94
CA ARG A 108 -16.25 1.61 -23.98
C ARG A 108 -17.68 1.16 -24.14
N ASN A 109 -18.56 2.12 -24.42
CA ASN A 109 -19.92 1.86 -24.87
C ASN A 109 -19.93 1.31 -26.31
N PRO A 110 -21.03 0.69 -26.77
CA PRO A 110 -21.15 0.19 -28.14
C PRO A 110 -20.95 1.24 -29.24
N ASP A 111 -21.13 2.53 -28.93
CA ASP A 111 -20.89 3.65 -29.84
C ASP A 111 -19.41 4.10 -29.89
N GLY A 112 -18.54 3.44 -29.14
CA GLY A 112 -17.11 3.73 -29.06
C GLY A 112 -16.75 4.83 -28.06
N THR A 113 -17.70 5.46 -27.37
CA THR A 113 -17.40 6.43 -26.30
C THR A 113 -16.89 5.73 -25.04
N VAL A 114 -16.09 6.41 -24.22
CA VAL A 114 -15.64 5.85 -22.93
C VAL A 114 -16.79 5.88 -21.92
N ASN A 115 -17.03 4.73 -21.29
CA ASN A 115 -17.97 4.59 -20.20
C ASN A 115 -17.27 4.91 -18.88
N ALA A 116 -17.46 6.12 -18.37
CA ALA A 116 -16.80 6.58 -17.15
C ALA A 116 -17.20 5.76 -15.92
N ASP A 117 -18.45 5.30 -15.83
CA ASP A 117 -18.97 4.56 -14.67
C ASP A 117 -18.44 3.11 -14.61
N ALA A 118 -18.13 2.54 -15.78
CA ALA A 118 -17.59 1.18 -15.90
C ALA A 118 -16.07 1.14 -16.08
N SER A 119 -15.41 2.30 -16.20
CA SER A 119 -13.95 2.38 -16.31
C SER A 119 -13.31 2.46 -14.92
N HIS A 120 -12.07 1.96 -14.82
CA HIS A 120 -11.27 2.01 -13.60
C HIS A 120 -10.22 3.15 -13.62
N CYS A 121 -10.32 4.03 -14.63
CA CYS A 121 -9.51 5.21 -14.78
C CYS A 121 -10.35 6.44 -15.14
N ILE A 122 -9.76 7.60 -14.91
CA ILE A 122 -10.15 8.86 -15.55
C ILE A 122 -9.35 8.96 -16.86
N TYR A 123 -10.08 9.04 -17.98
CA TYR A 123 -9.51 9.13 -19.32
C TYR A 123 -9.65 10.56 -19.85
N VAL A 124 -8.54 11.30 -19.86
CA VAL A 124 -8.52 12.75 -20.10
C VAL A 124 -7.98 13.06 -21.48
N LYS A 125 -8.84 13.51 -22.41
CA LYS A 125 -8.40 14.03 -23.70
C LYS A 125 -7.65 15.35 -23.50
N VAL A 126 -6.48 15.48 -24.12
CA VAL A 126 -5.77 16.75 -24.22
C VAL A 126 -6.31 17.50 -25.43
N ASP A 127 -6.70 18.76 -25.23
CA ASP A 127 -6.98 19.68 -26.33
C ASP A 127 -5.65 20.05 -27.01
N ASP A 128 -5.56 19.90 -28.32
CA ASP A 128 -4.35 20.17 -29.10
C ASP A 128 -3.80 21.58 -28.88
N SER A 129 -4.67 22.56 -28.60
CA SER A 129 -4.26 23.93 -28.25
C SER A 129 -3.50 24.03 -26.93
N ARG A 130 -3.51 22.97 -26.11
CA ARG A 130 -2.80 22.85 -24.83
C ARG A 130 -1.49 22.07 -24.93
N ILE A 131 -1.05 21.71 -26.13
CA ILE A 131 0.33 21.26 -26.38
C ILE A 131 1.20 22.50 -26.49
N MET A 132 2.12 22.68 -25.54
CA MET A 132 2.92 23.89 -25.37
C MET A 132 4.39 23.63 -25.69
N GLU A 133 5.07 24.65 -26.19
CA GLU A 133 6.52 24.60 -26.37
C GLU A 133 7.25 24.67 -25.01
N SER A 134 8.24 23.80 -24.83
CA SER A 134 9.11 23.80 -23.64
C SER A 134 10.20 24.85 -23.77
N ALA A 135 10.59 25.47 -22.66
CA ALA A 135 11.71 26.42 -22.65
C ALA A 135 13.08 25.75 -22.93
N GLU A 136 13.15 24.43 -22.80
CA GLU A 136 14.37 23.63 -23.02
C GLU A 136 14.43 23.05 -24.45
N GLY A 137 13.46 23.40 -25.30
CA GLY A 137 13.24 22.79 -26.62
C GLY A 137 12.27 21.59 -26.54
N GLY A 138 11.51 21.37 -27.60
CA GLY A 138 10.45 20.35 -27.65
C GLY A 138 9.10 20.85 -27.14
N TYR A 139 8.17 19.93 -26.91
CA TYR A 139 6.78 20.21 -26.55
C TYR A 139 6.36 19.43 -25.32
N TYR A 140 5.31 19.88 -24.63
CA TYR A 140 4.72 19.17 -23.51
C TYR A 140 3.22 19.38 -23.43
N ALA A 141 2.55 18.44 -22.76
CA ALA A 141 1.13 18.52 -22.43
C ALA A 141 0.91 18.15 -20.96
N ARG A 142 -0.25 18.54 -20.43
CA ARG A 142 -0.67 18.21 -19.07
C ARG A 142 -2.08 17.63 -19.05
N GLY A 143 -2.26 16.56 -18.30
CA GLY A 143 -3.56 15.98 -17.96
C GLY A 143 -3.68 15.82 -16.46
N GLY A 144 -4.89 15.83 -15.93
CA GLY A 144 -5.07 15.86 -14.48
C GLY A 144 -6.46 15.52 -14.02
N ILE A 145 -6.59 15.37 -12.71
CA ILE A 145 -7.84 15.16 -12.00
C ILE A 145 -8.20 16.43 -11.23
N THR A 146 -9.49 16.69 -11.05
CA THR A 146 -10.00 17.81 -10.26
C THR A 146 -11.09 17.33 -9.31
N GLY A 147 -11.33 18.08 -8.23
CA GLY A 147 -12.41 17.80 -7.29
C GLY A 147 -12.21 16.46 -6.55
N VAL A 148 -10.97 16.20 -6.14
CA VAL A 148 -10.64 15.03 -5.31
C VAL A 148 -11.36 15.18 -3.97
N LYS A 149 -12.22 14.20 -3.68
CA LYS A 149 -13.00 14.15 -2.44
C LYS A 149 -12.11 13.87 -1.24
N THR A 150 -12.51 14.36 -0.06
CA THR A 150 -11.78 14.19 1.20
C THR A 150 -11.36 12.74 1.48
N ASN A 151 -12.28 11.78 1.31
CA ASN A 151 -11.99 10.35 1.50
C ASN A 151 -10.95 9.75 0.52
N ASN A 152 -10.52 10.52 -0.49
CA ASN A 152 -9.57 10.10 -1.51
C ASN A 152 -8.29 10.96 -1.51
N LEU A 153 -8.07 11.81 -0.51
CA LEU A 153 -6.89 12.69 -0.44
C LEU A 153 -5.58 11.90 -0.35
N ASP A 154 -5.61 10.76 0.34
CA ASP A 154 -4.50 9.78 0.43
C ASP A 154 -4.50 8.73 -0.67
N LEU A 155 -5.54 8.69 -1.50
CA LEU A 155 -5.59 7.75 -2.60
C LEU A 155 -4.46 8.10 -3.57
N ARG A 156 -3.48 7.20 -3.68
CA ARG A 156 -2.37 7.35 -4.62
C ARG A 156 -2.88 7.09 -6.04
N PHE A 157 -2.53 7.98 -6.95
CA PHE A 157 -2.85 7.90 -8.36
C PHE A 157 -1.59 7.64 -9.17
N VAL A 158 -1.77 6.90 -10.26
CA VAL A 158 -0.79 6.70 -11.31
C VAL A 158 -1.33 7.28 -12.61
N ALA A 159 -0.46 7.85 -13.44
CA ALA A 159 -0.82 8.38 -14.74
C ALA A 159 0.13 7.93 -15.84
N ILE A 160 -0.43 7.69 -17.03
CA ILE A 160 0.32 7.47 -18.27
C ILE A 160 -0.32 8.28 -19.39
N ALA A 161 0.50 8.91 -20.22
CA ALA A 161 0.05 9.53 -21.45
C ALA A 161 0.08 8.50 -22.59
N CYS A 162 -0.92 8.56 -23.47
CA CYS A 162 -0.97 7.74 -24.67
C CYS A 162 -1.48 8.52 -25.86
N ILE A 163 -0.99 8.16 -27.05
CA ILE A 163 -1.60 8.56 -28.31
C ILE A 163 -2.58 7.44 -28.69
N GLU A 164 -3.86 7.76 -28.73
CA GLU A 164 -4.90 6.87 -29.23
C GLU A 164 -5.08 7.11 -30.73
N THR A 165 -5.04 6.05 -31.51
CA THR A 165 -5.33 6.08 -32.94
C THR A 165 -6.62 5.31 -33.23
N LYS A 166 -7.58 5.98 -33.88
CA LYS A 166 -8.78 5.33 -34.42
C LYS A 166 -8.47 4.68 -35.78
N ASN A 167 -8.55 3.35 -35.83
CA ASN A 167 -8.29 2.57 -37.03
C ASN A 167 -9.50 2.54 -37.97
N ALA A 168 -9.26 2.29 -39.26
CA ALA A 168 -10.31 2.26 -40.29
C ALA A 168 -11.41 1.20 -40.05
N ASN A 169 -11.09 0.13 -39.30
CA ASN A 169 -12.03 -0.92 -38.90
C ASN A 169 -12.86 -0.56 -37.64
N GLY A 170 -12.73 0.67 -37.12
CA GLY A 170 -13.43 1.13 -35.92
C GLY A 170 -12.78 0.72 -34.59
N THR A 171 -11.62 0.03 -34.63
CA THR A 171 -10.84 -0.31 -33.42
C THR A 171 -9.89 0.80 -33.01
N TYR A 172 -9.34 0.72 -31.81
CA TYR A 172 -8.39 1.70 -31.27
C TYR A 172 -7.04 1.04 -30.99
N SER A 173 -5.95 1.77 -31.19
CA SER A 173 -4.60 1.37 -30.82
C SER A 173 -3.90 2.45 -30.01
N TYR A 174 -2.97 2.05 -29.14
CA TYR A 174 -2.35 2.92 -28.14
C TYR A 174 -0.83 2.94 -28.27
N GLU A 175 -0.24 4.13 -28.41
CA GLU A 175 1.20 4.36 -28.24
C GLU A 175 1.42 5.02 -26.87
N TYR A 176 1.92 4.26 -25.89
CA TYR A 176 2.17 4.77 -24.53
C TYR A 176 3.48 5.54 -24.45
N ALA A 177 3.47 6.62 -23.66
CA ALA A 177 4.68 7.34 -23.31
C ALA A 177 5.64 6.42 -22.54
N SER A 178 6.93 6.55 -22.84
CA SER A 178 7.97 5.88 -22.08
C SER A 178 8.18 6.53 -20.70
N HIS A 179 8.89 5.84 -19.82
CA HIS A 179 9.32 6.36 -18.53
C HIS A 179 10.82 6.61 -18.57
N SER A 180 11.28 7.72 -17.99
CA SER A 180 12.71 8.06 -17.94
C SER A 180 13.54 7.11 -17.06
N TYR A 181 12.90 6.21 -16.30
CA TYR A 181 13.54 5.23 -15.42
C TYR A 181 12.84 3.88 -15.56
N ASP A 182 13.63 2.80 -15.59
CA ASP A 182 13.19 1.44 -15.89
C ASP A 182 12.20 0.81 -14.86
N THR A 183 11.72 1.55 -13.83
CA THR A 183 11.00 0.90 -12.72
C THR A 183 9.87 1.64 -11.99
N LEU A 184 9.52 2.91 -12.21
CA LEU A 184 8.37 3.50 -11.50
C LEU A 184 7.55 4.48 -12.34
N TYR A 185 6.23 4.30 -12.29
CA TYR A 185 5.25 5.28 -12.72
C TYR A 185 5.13 6.40 -11.67
N PRO A 186 4.79 7.65 -12.06
CA PRO A 186 4.53 8.70 -11.08
C PRO A 186 3.34 8.31 -10.21
N THR A 187 3.61 7.98 -8.94
CA THR A 187 2.64 7.47 -7.97
C THR A 187 2.58 8.36 -6.75
N THR A 188 1.50 9.11 -6.60
CA THR A 188 1.35 10.07 -5.50
C THR A 188 -0.11 10.33 -5.15
N SER A 189 -0.38 10.78 -3.94
CA SER A 189 -1.69 11.26 -3.52
C SER A 189 -1.78 12.79 -3.57
N LEU A 190 -2.99 13.34 -3.46
CA LEU A 190 -3.14 14.80 -3.37
C LEU A 190 -2.51 15.31 -2.08
N TYR A 191 -2.72 14.61 -0.96
CA TYR A 191 -2.12 14.96 0.32
C TYR A 191 -0.59 15.01 0.26
N GLN A 192 0.04 13.95 -0.25
CA GLN A 192 1.51 13.87 -0.38
C GLN A 192 2.07 15.04 -1.20
N MET A 193 1.39 15.39 -2.30
CA MET A 193 1.83 16.49 -3.15
C MET A 193 1.63 17.86 -2.51
N VAL A 194 0.54 18.08 -1.78
CA VAL A 194 0.32 19.33 -1.02
C VAL A 194 1.37 19.46 0.09
N ASN A 195 1.60 18.40 0.86
CA ASN A 195 2.61 18.38 1.92
C ASN A 195 4.02 18.67 1.36
N THR A 196 4.36 18.05 0.23
CA THR A 196 5.61 18.31 -0.47
C THR A 196 5.72 19.76 -0.95
N ALA A 197 4.64 20.32 -1.50
CA ALA A 197 4.62 21.69 -2.00
C ALA A 197 4.76 22.74 -0.88
N ILE A 198 4.10 22.53 0.26
CA ILE A 198 4.24 23.39 1.45
C ILE A 198 5.69 23.42 1.93
N LEU A 199 6.35 22.26 1.95
CA LEU A 199 7.71 22.07 2.46
C LEU A 199 8.78 22.14 1.36
N TYR A 200 8.44 22.67 0.19
CA TYR A 200 9.36 22.72 -0.95
C TYR A 200 10.43 23.80 -0.77
N GLU A 201 11.69 23.42 -0.98
CA GLU A 201 12.85 24.30 -0.75
C GLU A 201 13.04 25.37 -1.83
N LYS A 202 12.67 25.07 -3.09
CA LYS A 202 13.05 25.91 -4.25
C LYS A 202 12.05 27.02 -4.54
N GLU A 203 10.80 26.84 -4.15
CA GLU A 203 9.72 27.79 -4.40
C GLU A 203 8.73 27.77 -3.24
N ASN A 204 8.23 28.95 -2.86
CA ASN A 204 7.32 29.08 -1.73
C ASN A 204 5.86 29.03 -2.21
N TYR A 205 5.25 27.84 -2.17
CA TYR A 205 3.83 27.65 -2.51
C TYR A 205 2.87 27.89 -1.34
N TYR A 206 3.38 28.30 -0.18
CA TYR A 206 2.61 28.37 1.08
C TYR A 206 1.30 29.14 0.95
N ASN A 207 1.38 30.43 0.59
CA ASN A 207 0.19 31.28 0.51
C ASN A 207 -0.82 30.77 -0.53
N GLN A 208 -0.34 30.16 -1.63
CA GLN A 208 -1.22 29.62 -2.67
C GLN A 208 -2.02 28.38 -2.21
N ILE A 209 -1.56 27.72 -1.15
CA ILE A 209 -2.22 26.57 -0.56
C ILE A 209 -3.07 27.03 0.63
N VAL A 210 -2.47 27.77 1.57
CA VAL A 210 -3.14 28.19 2.82
C VAL A 210 -4.26 29.20 2.58
N ASP A 211 -4.13 30.09 1.59
CA ASP A 211 -5.19 31.06 1.27
C ASP A 211 -6.27 30.45 0.35
N ASN A 212 -6.16 29.17 0.00
CA ASN A 212 -7.03 28.51 -0.96
C ASN A 212 -7.96 27.50 -0.29
N VAL A 213 -9.24 27.86 -0.23
CA VAL A 213 -10.34 27.08 0.36
C VAL A 213 -10.42 25.61 -0.10
N GLN A 214 -9.91 25.30 -1.30
CA GLN A 214 -9.87 23.93 -1.82
C GLN A 214 -8.90 23.01 -1.05
N TYR A 215 -8.04 23.61 -0.22
CA TYR A 215 -7.03 22.97 0.62
C TYR A 215 -7.26 23.15 2.13
N ASP A 216 -8.41 23.64 2.57
CA ASP A 216 -8.74 23.83 4.02
C ASP A 216 -8.69 22.54 4.85
N TRP A 217 -8.73 21.38 4.19
CA TRP A 217 -8.55 20.08 4.83
C TRP A 217 -7.10 19.84 5.28
N TYR A 218 -6.12 20.52 4.68
CA TYR A 218 -4.69 20.36 4.95
C TYR A 218 -4.26 21.13 6.20
N GLY A 219 -3.37 20.53 6.99
CA GLY A 219 -2.97 21.03 8.30
C GLY A 219 -3.97 20.70 9.41
N THR A 220 -5.03 19.92 9.15
CA THR A 220 -5.95 19.46 10.20
C THR A 220 -5.35 18.29 10.98
N ALA A 221 -6.02 17.84 12.06
CA ALA A 221 -5.59 16.64 12.79
C ALA A 221 -5.64 15.36 11.94
N GLU A 222 -6.54 15.29 10.95
CA GLU A 222 -6.66 14.15 10.02
C GLU A 222 -5.61 14.21 8.90
N TYR A 223 -5.25 15.42 8.45
CA TYR A 223 -4.26 15.66 7.40
C TYR A 223 -3.22 16.69 7.85
N PRO A 224 -2.34 16.36 8.81
CA PRO A 224 -1.39 17.31 9.38
C PRO A 224 -0.31 17.71 8.36
N VAL A 225 0.48 18.74 8.67
CA VAL A 225 1.76 18.96 7.98
C VAL A 225 2.73 17.88 8.43
N GLU A 226 3.10 16.95 7.56
CA GLU A 226 3.96 15.83 7.90
C GLU A 226 5.44 16.10 7.59
N ILE A 227 6.26 16.00 8.61
CA ILE A 227 7.71 16.14 8.52
C ILE A 227 8.33 14.77 8.80
N THR A 228 8.78 14.12 7.73
CA THR A 228 9.33 12.74 7.74
C THR A 228 10.84 12.72 7.49
N THR A 229 11.44 13.87 7.15
CA THR A 229 12.87 14.00 6.86
C THR A 229 13.46 15.27 7.48
N ASN A 230 14.78 15.25 7.72
CA ASN A 230 15.52 16.43 8.20
C ASN A 230 15.48 17.60 7.21
N GLY A 231 15.40 17.32 5.90
CA GLY A 231 15.26 18.36 4.87
C GLY A 231 13.93 19.11 5.00
N GLN A 232 12.83 18.38 5.19
CA GLN A 232 11.51 18.96 5.45
C GLN A 232 11.48 19.79 6.74
N LEU A 233 12.12 19.33 7.81
CA LEU A 233 12.22 20.09 9.06
C LEU A 233 12.98 21.40 8.86
N ALA A 234 14.10 21.37 8.14
CA ALA A 234 14.86 22.57 7.84
C ALA A 234 14.05 23.60 7.03
N GLU A 235 13.26 23.14 6.06
CA GLU A 235 12.38 24.04 5.31
C GLU A 235 11.20 24.55 6.12
N PHE A 236 10.60 23.73 6.97
CA PHE A 236 9.58 24.19 7.91
C PHE A 236 10.12 25.30 8.83
N ASN A 237 11.29 25.07 9.45
CA ASN A 237 11.91 26.04 10.35
C ASN A 237 12.16 27.39 9.64
N LYS A 238 12.70 27.36 8.41
CA LYS A 238 12.90 28.58 7.60
C LYS A 238 11.59 29.32 7.34
N LYS A 239 10.48 28.61 7.12
CA LYS A 239 9.16 29.22 6.87
C LYS A 239 8.63 29.95 8.10
N VAL A 240 8.75 29.32 9.27
CA VAL A 240 8.42 29.93 10.56
C VAL A 240 9.30 31.17 10.81
N GLU A 241 10.62 31.05 10.63
CA GLU A 241 11.57 32.17 10.81
C GLU A 241 11.31 33.35 9.86
N ASN A 242 10.79 33.05 8.66
CA ASN A 242 10.36 34.07 7.69
C ASN A 242 8.97 34.67 7.99
N GLY A 243 8.33 34.30 9.10
CA GLY A 243 7.09 34.88 9.59
C GLY A 243 5.81 34.28 9.01
N GLN A 244 5.87 33.07 8.45
CA GLN A 244 4.67 32.36 7.99
C GLN A 244 3.89 31.80 9.18
N THR A 245 2.58 32.02 9.18
CA THR A 245 1.67 31.61 10.26
C THR A 245 1.08 30.25 9.97
N PHE A 246 1.18 29.33 10.92
CA PHE A 246 0.57 28.00 10.93
C PHE A 246 -0.60 27.95 11.94
N GLU A 247 -1.27 29.09 12.16
CA GLU A 247 -2.41 29.17 13.06
C GLU A 247 -3.50 28.16 12.71
N GLY A 248 -3.94 27.39 13.71
CA GLY A 248 -4.95 26.33 13.54
C GLY A 248 -4.44 25.06 12.87
N MET A 249 -3.18 25.01 12.42
CA MET A 249 -2.59 23.81 11.81
C MET A 249 -1.94 22.88 12.83
N VAL A 250 -1.98 21.59 12.54
CA VAL A 250 -1.22 20.53 13.21
C VAL A 250 0.03 20.23 12.39
N VAL A 251 1.20 20.32 13.01
CA VAL A 251 2.48 19.93 12.42
C VAL A 251 2.96 18.67 13.12
N ASN A 252 3.12 17.58 12.38
CA ASN A 252 3.53 16.28 12.89
C ASN A 252 4.97 15.95 12.47
N ILE A 253 5.85 15.75 13.45
CA ILE A 253 7.24 15.35 13.23
C ILE A 253 7.40 13.87 13.60
N PHE A 254 7.92 13.06 12.70
CA PHE A 254 8.20 11.65 13.00
C PHE A 254 9.53 11.48 13.74
N GLU A 255 9.60 10.51 14.67
CA GLU A 255 10.77 10.29 15.55
C GLU A 255 12.10 10.07 14.81
N ASN A 256 12.06 9.63 13.54
CA ASN A 256 13.25 9.46 12.71
C ASN A 256 13.83 10.80 12.21
N VAL A 257 13.16 11.92 12.45
CA VAL A 257 13.61 13.28 12.15
C VAL A 257 14.32 13.85 13.40
N SER A 258 15.41 14.58 13.16
CA SER A 258 16.32 15.17 14.17
C SER A 258 15.62 15.63 15.44
N SER A 259 16.24 15.41 16.60
CA SER A 259 15.75 15.83 17.92
C SER A 259 15.77 17.35 18.15
N GLU A 260 16.04 18.16 17.12
CA GLU A 260 15.99 19.61 17.23
C GLU A 260 14.54 20.04 17.31
N THR A 261 14.16 20.63 18.45
CA THR A 261 12.84 21.23 18.61
C THR A 261 12.68 22.33 17.54
N PRO A 262 11.57 22.36 16.77
CA PRO A 262 11.31 23.45 15.86
C PRO A 262 11.25 24.80 16.62
N PRO A 263 11.52 25.94 15.95
CA PRO A 263 11.28 27.24 16.55
C PRO A 263 9.80 27.37 16.94
N SER A 264 9.51 28.17 17.97
CA SER A 264 8.12 28.46 18.38
C SER A 264 7.31 28.98 17.19
N PHE A 265 6.14 28.40 16.98
CA PHE A 265 5.20 28.77 15.92
C PHE A 265 3.77 28.77 16.48
N ASP A 266 2.83 29.35 15.74
CA ASP A 266 1.44 29.59 16.14
C ASP A 266 0.47 28.43 15.84
N GLY A 267 0.99 27.20 15.67
CA GLY A 267 0.19 26.00 15.44
C GLY A 267 0.28 24.97 16.59
N THR A 268 -0.22 23.77 16.32
CA THR A 268 -0.13 22.62 17.25
C THR A 268 1.01 21.71 16.83
N LEU A 269 2.01 21.55 17.70
CA LEU A 269 3.08 20.57 17.49
C LEU A 269 2.66 19.18 17.95
N SER A 270 2.82 18.21 17.07
CA SER A 270 2.72 16.78 17.37
C SER A 270 4.01 16.05 16.99
N VAL A 271 4.33 14.99 17.72
CA VAL A 271 5.47 14.11 17.44
C VAL A 271 4.98 12.68 17.40
N THR A 272 5.24 11.96 16.33
CA THR A 272 4.87 10.55 16.19
C THR A 272 6.07 9.65 16.46
N LEU A 273 5.96 8.81 17.49
CA LEU A 273 6.97 7.81 17.84
C LEU A 273 6.85 6.53 17.00
N ALA A 274 7.90 5.72 17.02
CA ALA A 274 7.86 4.37 16.48
C ALA A 274 6.77 3.53 17.15
N GLN A 275 6.17 2.62 16.38
CA GLN A 275 5.15 1.72 16.88
C GLN A 275 5.69 0.84 18.02
N GLN A 276 4.94 0.77 19.11
CA GLN A 276 5.16 -0.15 20.21
C GLN A 276 4.23 -1.35 20.10
N GLU A 277 4.56 -2.44 20.79
CA GLU A 277 3.71 -3.63 20.85
C GLU A 277 3.35 -3.95 22.29
N HIS A 278 2.11 -4.38 22.49
CA HIS A 278 1.64 -4.84 23.78
C HIS A 278 0.84 -6.11 23.64
N VAL A 279 1.31 -7.19 24.27
CA VAL A 279 0.55 -8.44 24.33
C VAL A 279 -0.48 -8.33 25.46
N MET A 280 -1.75 -8.55 25.14
CA MET A 280 -2.93 -8.38 26.00
C MET A 280 -3.04 -9.46 27.11
N THR A 281 -1.97 -9.63 27.88
CA THR A 281 -1.86 -10.54 29.04
C THR A 281 -2.02 -9.83 30.38
N SER A 282 -2.01 -8.49 30.38
CA SER A 282 -2.26 -7.62 31.52
C SER A 282 -3.43 -6.69 31.27
N ASP A 283 -4.09 -6.24 32.33
CA ASP A 283 -5.20 -5.28 32.25
C ASP A 283 -4.73 -3.83 32.03
N THR A 284 -3.42 -3.61 32.00
CA THR A 284 -2.79 -2.30 31.85
C THR A 284 -1.66 -2.31 30.82
N LEU A 285 -1.50 -1.19 30.14
CA LEU A 285 -0.44 -0.89 29.20
C LEU A 285 0.53 0.14 29.78
N SER A 286 1.83 -0.04 29.56
CA SER A 286 2.83 1.02 29.72
C SER A 286 3.14 1.64 28.37
N ILE A 287 3.04 2.95 28.26
CA ILE A 287 3.37 3.75 27.08
C ILE A 287 4.78 4.32 27.28
N ASP A 288 5.72 3.95 26.42
CA ASP A 288 7.05 4.58 26.38
C ASP A 288 6.97 5.91 25.61
N LEU A 289 7.50 6.97 26.20
CA LEU A 289 7.55 8.31 25.59
C LEU A 289 8.93 8.62 25.00
N GLY A 290 9.89 7.69 25.08
CA GLY A 290 11.24 7.87 24.57
C GLY A 290 11.91 9.13 25.13
N ALA A 291 12.34 10.03 24.23
CA ALA A 291 12.95 11.31 24.61
C ALA A 291 12.04 12.23 25.45
N TYR A 292 10.73 11.99 25.44
CA TYR A 292 9.73 12.79 26.14
C TYR A 292 9.35 12.26 27.53
N ALA A 293 9.99 11.17 28.00
CA ALA A 293 9.69 10.57 29.30
C ALA A 293 9.86 11.51 30.51
N GLY A 294 10.65 12.58 30.37
CA GLY A 294 10.84 13.62 31.39
C GLY A 294 9.80 14.76 31.38
N TYR A 295 8.82 14.72 30.47
CA TYR A 295 7.79 15.75 30.36
C TYR A 295 6.64 15.47 31.34
N THR A 296 5.90 16.51 31.73
CA THR A 296 4.68 16.37 32.53
C THR A 296 3.55 15.89 31.64
N VAL A 297 2.95 14.74 31.96
CA VAL A 297 1.81 14.19 31.20
C VAL A 297 0.51 14.85 31.67
N ASN A 298 -0.18 15.52 30.74
CA ASN A 298 -1.43 16.23 31.01
C ASN A 298 -2.66 15.36 30.71
N SER A 299 -2.59 14.53 29.66
CA SER A 299 -3.63 13.55 29.33
C SER A 299 -3.14 12.48 28.36
N ILE A 300 -3.79 11.32 28.37
CA ILE A 300 -3.61 10.23 27.43
C ILE A 300 -4.97 9.97 26.79
N THR A 301 -5.07 10.05 25.47
CA THR A 301 -6.32 9.78 24.76
C THR A 301 -6.13 8.76 23.65
N CYS A 302 -7.17 7.99 23.33
CA CYS A 302 -7.19 7.07 22.19
C CYS A 302 -8.64 6.86 21.74
N GLY A 303 -8.92 6.98 20.44
CA GLY A 303 -10.29 6.82 19.90
C GLY A 303 -11.33 7.77 20.52
N GLY A 304 -10.91 8.97 20.95
CA GLY A 304 -11.76 9.95 21.64
C GLY A 304 -11.97 9.69 23.14
N ALA A 305 -11.54 8.55 23.68
CA ALA A 305 -11.59 8.28 25.12
C ALA A 305 -10.35 8.83 25.84
N ASN A 306 -10.52 9.26 27.09
CA ASN A 306 -9.44 9.75 27.96
C ASN A 306 -9.09 8.69 29.01
N PHE A 307 -7.79 8.39 29.14
CA PHE A 307 -7.23 7.34 29.99
C PHE A 307 -6.46 7.90 31.20
N GLY A 308 -6.59 9.20 31.48
CA GLY A 308 -5.90 9.88 32.57
C GLY A 308 -4.49 10.30 32.18
N THR A 309 -3.55 10.25 33.12
CA THR A 309 -2.18 10.79 32.97
C THR A 309 -1.07 9.80 33.27
N ASN A 310 -1.40 8.59 33.71
CA ASN A 310 -0.41 7.60 34.12
C ASN A 310 0.02 6.74 32.92
N THR A 311 1.17 7.07 32.33
CA THR A 311 1.71 6.33 31.18
C THR A 311 2.16 4.92 31.55
N SER A 312 2.45 4.61 32.81
CA SER A 312 2.90 3.27 33.22
C SER A 312 1.76 2.28 33.48
N ALA A 313 0.51 2.73 33.51
CA ALA A 313 -0.64 1.89 33.82
C ALA A 313 -1.94 2.40 33.16
N VAL A 314 -1.92 2.52 31.84
CA VAL A 314 -3.09 2.85 31.03
C VAL A 314 -4.06 1.67 31.05
N SER A 315 -5.30 1.88 31.49
CA SER A 315 -6.31 0.81 31.55
C SER A 315 -6.70 0.30 30.17
N LEU A 316 -6.72 -1.01 30.00
CA LEU A 316 -7.11 -1.68 28.75
C LEU A 316 -8.57 -2.13 28.73
N ALA A 317 -9.38 -1.76 29.73
CA ALA A 317 -10.78 -2.19 29.84
C ALA A 317 -11.62 -1.83 28.61
N SER A 318 -11.37 -0.67 27.99
CA SER A 318 -12.05 -0.23 26.76
C SER A 318 -11.71 -1.07 25.53
N PHE A 319 -10.69 -1.93 25.62
CA PHE A 319 -10.22 -2.83 24.56
C PHE A 319 -10.47 -4.30 24.91
N ALA A 320 -11.38 -4.60 25.86
CA ALA A 320 -11.70 -5.98 26.22
C ALA A 320 -12.33 -6.80 25.07
N ASP A 321 -12.96 -6.11 24.10
CA ASP A 321 -13.42 -6.74 22.87
C ASP A 321 -12.24 -6.96 21.91
N LYS A 322 -11.93 -8.23 21.65
CA LYS A 322 -10.87 -8.66 20.74
C LYS A 322 -11.04 -8.16 19.30
N SER A 323 -12.26 -7.82 18.89
CA SER A 323 -12.51 -7.20 17.58
C SER A 323 -11.85 -5.82 17.45
N THR A 324 -11.52 -5.19 18.57
CA THR A 324 -10.87 -3.87 18.63
C THR A 324 -9.35 -3.94 18.67
N HIS A 325 -8.75 -5.12 18.80
CA HIS A 325 -7.28 -5.28 18.89
C HIS A 325 -6.57 -4.91 17.58
N GLY A 326 -5.24 -4.72 17.64
CA GLY A 326 -4.41 -4.19 16.55
C GLY A 326 -3.85 -2.80 16.85
N VAL A 327 -3.36 -2.09 15.83
CA VAL A 327 -2.71 -0.78 16.00
C VAL A 327 -3.72 0.27 16.47
N LYS A 328 -3.35 1.00 17.52
CA LYS A 328 -4.07 2.12 18.12
C LYS A 328 -3.14 3.30 18.31
N GLU A 329 -3.62 4.50 18.00
CA GLU A 329 -2.87 5.73 18.26
C GLU A 329 -3.24 6.27 19.64
N PHE A 330 -2.29 6.23 20.56
CA PHE A 330 -2.40 6.91 21.84
C PHE A 330 -1.80 8.30 21.71
N ILE A 331 -2.59 9.33 21.96
CA ILE A 331 -2.16 10.73 21.94
C ILE A 331 -1.89 11.14 23.39
N VAL A 332 -0.62 11.34 23.72
CA VAL A 332 -0.17 11.78 25.04
C VAL A 332 0.13 13.26 24.98
N ASN A 333 -0.75 14.09 25.55
CA ASN A 333 -0.49 15.51 25.69
C ASN A 333 0.50 15.71 26.85
N VAL A 334 1.65 16.30 26.55
CA VAL A 334 2.72 16.54 27.51
C VAL A 334 3.09 18.01 27.58
N SER A 335 3.71 18.41 28.69
CA SER A 335 4.23 19.77 28.87
C SER A 335 5.63 19.81 29.49
N LYS A 336 6.41 20.81 29.08
CA LYS A 336 7.72 21.13 29.66
C LYS A 336 7.97 22.62 29.52
N ASP A 337 8.47 23.25 30.57
CA ASP A 337 8.80 24.68 30.60
C ASP A 337 7.66 25.63 30.17
N GLY A 338 6.40 25.20 30.36
CA GLY A 338 5.20 25.96 30.00
C GLY A 338 4.69 25.72 28.58
N GLU A 339 5.42 24.98 27.76
CA GLU A 339 5.00 24.58 26.41
C GLU A 339 4.30 23.22 26.42
N THR A 340 3.31 23.04 25.55
CA THR A 340 2.56 21.78 25.39
C THR A 340 2.76 21.20 24.00
N LEU A 341 2.88 19.88 23.90
CA LEU A 341 2.92 19.16 22.63
C LEU A 341 2.18 17.82 22.74
N ASN A 342 1.72 17.29 21.61
CA ASN A 342 1.11 15.96 21.54
C ASN A 342 2.14 14.92 21.10
N VAL A 343 2.39 13.90 21.92
CA VAL A 343 3.18 12.73 21.53
C VAL A 343 2.21 11.63 21.07
N VAL A 344 2.21 11.33 19.78
CA VAL A 344 1.44 10.24 19.19
C VAL A 344 2.27 8.96 19.30
N VAL A 345 1.74 7.97 20.00
CA VAL A 345 2.36 6.66 20.22
C VAL A 345 1.47 5.59 19.61
N PRO A 346 1.81 5.07 18.41
CA PRO A 346 1.15 3.91 17.85
C PRO A 346 1.47 2.68 18.71
N VAL A 347 0.45 1.96 19.16
CA VAL A 347 0.58 0.73 19.95
C VAL A 347 -0.22 -0.38 19.28
N CYS A 348 0.44 -1.46 18.88
CA CYS A 348 -0.22 -2.67 18.43
C CYS A 348 -0.66 -3.52 19.62
N LEU A 349 -1.97 -3.59 19.87
CA LEU A 349 -2.56 -4.45 20.88
C LEU A 349 -2.66 -5.88 20.34
N VAL A 350 -1.72 -6.74 20.72
CA VAL A 350 -1.62 -8.14 20.28
C VAL A 350 -2.43 -9.03 21.23
N THR A 351 -3.48 -9.69 20.74
CA THR A 351 -4.27 -10.65 21.52
C THR A 351 -3.39 -11.75 22.08
N GLN A 352 -2.52 -12.32 21.26
CA GLN A 352 -1.66 -13.42 21.63
C GLN A 352 -0.48 -13.55 20.66
N MET A 353 0.71 -13.79 21.21
CA MET A 353 1.86 -14.31 20.48
C MET A 353 1.68 -15.81 20.27
N VAL A 354 1.80 -16.28 19.03
CA VAL A 354 1.65 -17.68 18.67
C VAL A 354 3.03 -18.26 18.43
N SER A 355 3.49 -19.13 19.33
CA SER A 355 4.85 -19.69 19.34
C SER A 355 4.89 -21.17 19.01
N THR A 356 3.76 -21.86 19.10
CA THR A 356 3.68 -23.31 18.90
C THR A 356 2.55 -23.72 17.96
N ALA A 357 2.68 -24.91 17.38
CA ALA A 357 1.61 -25.54 16.62
C ALA A 357 0.33 -25.68 17.46
N GLN A 358 0.44 -26.03 18.75
CA GLN A 358 -0.76 -26.18 19.58
C GLN A 358 -1.51 -24.85 19.78
N GLU A 359 -0.80 -23.75 20.00
CA GLU A 359 -1.43 -22.43 20.10
C GLU A 359 -2.12 -22.02 18.79
N LEU A 360 -1.49 -22.29 17.64
CA LEU A 360 -2.09 -22.05 16.33
C LEU A 360 -3.35 -22.92 16.12
N TYR A 361 -3.33 -24.17 16.58
CA TYR A 361 -4.48 -25.07 16.54
C TYR A 361 -5.66 -24.51 17.34
N ASP A 362 -5.41 -24.11 18.58
CA ASP A 362 -6.43 -23.59 19.48
C ASP A 362 -7.03 -22.29 18.94
N LEU A 363 -6.18 -21.41 18.41
CA LEU A 363 -6.55 -20.14 17.79
C LEU A 363 -7.49 -20.32 16.60
N THR A 364 -7.19 -21.25 15.70
CA THR A 364 -7.95 -21.43 14.45
C THR A 364 -9.31 -22.09 14.64
N ARG A 365 -9.67 -22.42 15.89
CA ARG A 365 -10.86 -23.23 16.23
C ARG A 365 -11.71 -22.66 17.37
N THR A 366 -11.13 -21.82 18.22
CA THR A 366 -11.82 -21.32 19.41
C THR A 366 -12.47 -19.98 19.12
N ALA A 367 -13.80 -19.99 18.92
CA ALA A 367 -14.56 -18.77 18.74
C ALA A 367 -14.42 -17.84 19.95
N THR A 368 -14.15 -16.57 19.68
CA THR A 368 -14.13 -15.49 20.67
C THR A 368 -15.48 -14.79 20.77
N ASP A 369 -16.29 -14.87 19.71
CA ASP A 369 -17.70 -14.52 19.71
C ASP A 369 -18.52 -15.79 19.43
N THR A 370 -19.23 -16.27 20.44
CA THR A 370 -20.08 -17.47 20.34
C THR A 370 -21.38 -17.22 19.60
N THR A 371 -21.77 -15.95 19.40
CA THR A 371 -23.03 -15.58 18.72
C THR A 371 -22.94 -15.91 17.24
N ASN A 372 -21.86 -15.47 16.59
CA ASN A 372 -21.62 -15.73 15.16
C ASN A 372 -20.62 -16.87 14.93
N ASN A 373 -20.12 -17.51 15.99
CA ASN A 373 -19.03 -18.49 15.92
C ASN A 373 -17.80 -17.90 15.18
N ALA A 374 -17.42 -16.69 15.60
CA ALA A 374 -16.36 -15.89 14.99
C ALA A 374 -15.11 -15.83 15.88
N ILE A 375 -13.95 -15.74 15.24
CA ILE A 375 -12.64 -15.63 15.90
C ILE A 375 -12.08 -14.24 15.58
N PHE A 376 -12.07 -13.36 16.57
CA PHE A 376 -11.54 -12.00 16.52
C PHE A 376 -10.24 -11.88 17.32
N GLY A 377 -9.42 -10.90 16.96
CA GLY A 377 -8.17 -10.61 17.65
C GLY A 377 -7.07 -10.22 16.69
N TYR A 378 -5.94 -9.78 17.25
CA TYR A 378 -4.68 -9.61 16.54
C TYR A 378 -3.69 -10.65 17.03
N TYR A 379 -3.30 -11.57 16.17
CA TYR A 379 -2.45 -12.70 16.51
C TYR A 379 -1.15 -12.59 15.74
N LYS A 380 -0.03 -12.70 16.44
CA LYS A 380 1.30 -12.49 15.85
C LYS A 380 2.17 -13.73 16.05
N LEU A 381 2.83 -14.22 15.02
CA LEU A 381 3.77 -15.33 15.18
C LEU A 381 5.00 -14.87 15.96
N ALA A 382 5.45 -15.70 16.91
CA ALA A 382 6.69 -15.45 17.67
C ALA A 382 7.93 -16.09 17.03
N GLY A 383 7.74 -16.81 15.94
CA GLY A 383 8.76 -17.61 15.26
C GLY A 383 8.14 -18.53 14.22
N ASP A 384 8.99 -19.25 13.50
CA ASP A 384 8.55 -20.26 12.54
C ASP A 384 7.85 -21.43 13.26
N ILE A 385 6.72 -21.88 12.72
CA ILE A 385 5.94 -22.99 13.30
C ILE A 385 5.85 -24.14 12.30
N ASN A 386 6.21 -25.34 12.77
CA ASN A 386 6.10 -26.57 12.00
C ASN A 386 4.90 -27.42 12.45
N CYS A 387 3.90 -27.52 11.58
CA CYS A 387 2.67 -28.26 11.76
C CYS A 387 2.72 -29.69 11.17
N THR A 388 3.83 -30.11 10.54
CA THR A 388 3.90 -31.41 9.81
C THR A 388 3.80 -32.65 10.69
N ALA A 389 4.18 -32.57 11.97
CA ALA A 389 4.17 -33.68 12.92
C ALA A 389 3.32 -33.41 14.16
N ALA A 390 2.38 -32.46 14.09
CA ALA A 390 1.55 -32.11 15.23
C ALA A 390 0.65 -33.30 15.66
N PRO A 391 0.69 -33.73 16.93
CA PRO A 391 0.21 -35.05 17.36
C PRO A 391 -1.31 -35.29 17.24
N TYR A 392 -2.11 -34.29 16.86
CA TYR A 392 -3.58 -34.38 16.76
C TYR A 392 -4.18 -33.76 15.50
N TRP A 393 -3.37 -33.06 14.70
CA TRP A 393 -3.86 -32.24 13.60
C TRP A 393 -2.80 -31.95 12.53
N ALA A 394 -1.85 -32.87 12.34
CA ALA A 394 -0.75 -32.71 11.40
C ALA A 394 -1.20 -32.13 10.04
N GLY A 395 -0.47 -31.12 9.58
CA GLY A 395 -0.78 -30.36 8.37
C GLY A 395 -1.76 -29.20 8.60
N PHE A 396 -2.21 -28.60 7.50
CA PHE A 396 -3.21 -27.54 7.50
C PHE A 396 -4.60 -28.16 7.42
N ASN A 397 -5.13 -28.49 8.59
CA ASN A 397 -6.45 -29.10 8.77
C ASN A 397 -7.32 -28.18 9.62
N ASN A 398 -8.64 -28.17 9.35
CA ASN A 398 -9.64 -27.69 10.28
C ASN A 398 -10.91 -28.54 10.22
N ASN A 399 -11.42 -28.98 11.37
CA ASN A 399 -12.61 -29.82 11.45
C ASN A 399 -13.79 -29.12 12.14
N VAL A 400 -13.67 -27.82 12.40
CA VAL A 400 -14.76 -27.02 12.97
C VAL A 400 -15.81 -26.78 11.89
N SER A 401 -17.06 -27.09 12.23
CA SER A 401 -18.22 -26.84 11.37
C SER A 401 -18.67 -25.38 11.52
N PHE A 402 -17.98 -24.46 10.86
CA PHE A 402 -18.47 -23.09 10.73
C PHE A 402 -19.72 -23.06 9.84
N ALA A 403 -20.73 -22.27 10.23
CA ALA A 403 -21.87 -21.99 9.37
C ALA A 403 -21.36 -21.39 8.04
N ASN A 404 -22.09 -21.59 6.94
CA ASN A 404 -21.77 -20.91 5.68
C ASN A 404 -22.26 -19.45 5.73
N ASP A 405 -21.78 -18.71 6.71
CA ASP A 405 -22.14 -17.34 7.06
C ASP A 405 -20.90 -16.46 6.94
N GLU A 406 -21.06 -15.27 6.37
CA GLU A 406 -20.00 -14.26 6.23
C GLU A 406 -19.54 -13.69 7.57
N LEU A 407 -20.30 -13.92 8.64
CA LEU A 407 -19.99 -13.46 10.00
C LEU A 407 -19.25 -14.49 10.86
N ALA A 408 -19.14 -15.74 10.41
CA ALA A 408 -18.50 -16.84 11.14
C ALA A 408 -17.01 -17.01 10.80
N GLY A 409 -16.31 -17.92 11.48
CA GLY A 409 -14.93 -18.29 11.15
C GLY A 409 -13.88 -17.27 11.60
N PHE A 410 -12.69 -17.32 11.00
CA PHE A 410 -11.62 -16.38 11.33
C PHE A 410 -11.91 -14.99 10.74
N ARG A 411 -11.92 -13.98 11.61
CA ARG A 411 -12.22 -12.57 11.30
C ARG A 411 -11.24 -11.60 11.98
N GLY A 412 -10.17 -12.13 12.55
CA GLY A 412 -9.08 -11.36 13.15
C GLY A 412 -7.92 -11.14 12.19
N THR A 413 -6.79 -10.68 12.73
CA THR A 413 -5.53 -10.56 12.02
C THR A 413 -4.60 -11.70 12.41
N LEU A 414 -4.06 -12.44 11.43
CA LEU A 414 -2.87 -13.27 11.60
C LEU A 414 -1.69 -12.53 10.96
N ASP A 415 -0.79 -12.03 11.79
CA ASP A 415 0.45 -11.39 11.41
C ASP A 415 1.60 -12.40 11.56
N GLY A 416 2.27 -12.71 10.46
CA GLY A 416 3.41 -13.61 10.46
C GLY A 416 4.68 -12.99 11.00
N ASP A 417 4.81 -11.66 11.09
CA ASP A 417 6.06 -10.97 11.43
C ASP A 417 7.27 -11.41 10.59
N GLY A 418 7.03 -11.81 9.34
CA GLY A 418 8.03 -12.37 8.44
C GLY A 418 8.33 -13.87 8.65
N HIS A 419 7.66 -14.53 9.59
CA HIS A 419 7.87 -15.95 9.91
C HIS A 419 7.11 -16.91 8.97
N THR A 420 7.49 -18.19 9.08
CA THR A 420 7.00 -19.27 8.23
C THR A 420 6.12 -20.27 9.00
N LEU A 421 4.97 -20.61 8.42
CA LEU A 421 4.19 -21.77 8.80
C LEU A 421 4.46 -22.93 7.84
N THR A 422 5.09 -23.99 8.33
CA THR A 422 5.36 -25.21 7.56
C THR A 422 4.36 -26.30 7.88
N GLY A 423 3.72 -26.88 6.87
CA GLY A 423 2.71 -27.92 7.01
C GLY A 423 2.53 -28.70 5.72
N PHE A 424 1.33 -29.24 5.50
CA PHE A 424 0.91 -29.81 4.22
C PHE A 424 -0.59 -29.61 4.04
N ILE A 425 -1.06 -29.48 2.80
CA ILE A 425 -2.49 -29.28 2.52
C ILE A 425 -3.31 -30.47 3.03
N HIS A 426 -4.32 -30.21 3.86
CA HIS A 426 -5.22 -31.21 4.41
C HIS A 426 -6.67 -30.72 4.42
N ALA A 427 -7.60 -31.58 4.87
CA ALA A 427 -9.04 -31.31 4.96
C ALA A 427 -9.37 -29.92 5.55
N ASN A 428 -10.08 -29.12 4.75
CA ASN A 428 -10.57 -27.76 5.03
C ASN A 428 -9.50 -26.68 5.31
N GLY A 429 -8.21 -26.92 5.10
CA GLY A 429 -7.15 -25.92 5.30
C GLY A 429 -6.97 -25.51 6.76
N LEU A 430 -6.06 -24.55 7.02
CA LEU A 430 -5.69 -24.14 8.38
C LEU A 430 -6.86 -23.57 9.19
N PHE A 431 -7.67 -22.71 8.57
CA PHE A 431 -8.72 -21.95 9.25
C PHE A 431 -10.11 -22.57 9.09
N GLY A 432 -10.32 -23.48 8.12
CA GLY A 432 -11.67 -23.92 7.74
C GLY A 432 -12.41 -22.84 6.95
N GLN A 433 -12.66 -21.68 7.56
CA GLN A 433 -13.24 -20.50 6.94
C GLN A 433 -12.56 -19.21 7.42
N VAL A 434 -12.28 -18.31 6.49
CA VAL A 434 -11.79 -16.96 6.76
C VAL A 434 -12.74 -15.97 6.08
N ASN A 435 -13.26 -14.99 6.82
CA ASN A 435 -14.38 -14.17 6.36
C ASN A 435 -14.16 -12.66 6.60
N PHE A 436 -15.18 -11.84 6.34
CA PHE A 436 -15.08 -10.38 6.27
C PHE A 436 -14.47 -9.75 7.53
N GLY A 437 -13.47 -8.90 7.30
CA GLY A 437 -12.69 -8.24 8.35
C GLY A 437 -11.41 -8.97 8.72
N ALA A 438 -11.20 -10.19 8.24
CA ALA A 438 -9.94 -10.90 8.44
C ALA A 438 -8.78 -10.28 7.66
N THR A 439 -7.60 -10.28 8.27
CA THR A 439 -6.33 -9.95 7.63
C THR A 439 -5.33 -11.07 7.85
N ILE A 440 -4.64 -11.51 6.82
CA ILE A 440 -3.50 -12.44 6.90
C ILE A 440 -2.32 -11.72 6.27
N LYS A 441 -1.27 -11.45 7.03
CA LYS A 441 -0.16 -10.64 6.52
C LYS A 441 1.21 -11.07 6.97
N ASP A 442 2.22 -10.63 6.22
CA ASP A 442 3.65 -10.73 6.55
C ASP A 442 4.05 -12.17 6.90
N ILE A 443 3.60 -13.15 6.11
CA ILE A 443 3.69 -14.57 6.45
C ILE A 443 4.04 -15.43 5.24
N THR A 444 4.84 -16.47 5.47
CA THR A 444 5.11 -17.51 4.47
C THR A 444 4.46 -18.83 4.87
N PHE A 445 3.60 -19.37 4.02
CA PHE A 445 3.08 -20.72 4.13
C PHE A 445 3.90 -21.68 3.28
N VAL A 446 4.47 -22.71 3.90
CA VAL A 446 5.17 -23.81 3.22
C VAL A 446 4.33 -25.08 3.33
N SER A 447 3.93 -25.65 2.20
CA SER A 447 3.33 -26.98 2.13
C SER A 447 4.37 -27.99 1.64
N THR A 448 4.64 -29.05 2.39
CA THR A 448 5.67 -30.06 2.05
C THR A 448 5.17 -31.15 1.10
N LYS A 449 3.85 -31.33 1.02
CA LYS A 449 3.18 -32.28 0.12
C LYS A 449 1.74 -31.85 -0.16
N ASN A 450 1.16 -32.44 -1.20
CA ASN A 450 -0.22 -32.19 -1.62
C ASN A 450 -1.06 -33.46 -1.46
N THR A 451 -2.35 -33.31 -1.22
CA THR A 451 -3.28 -34.43 -1.02
C THR A 451 -4.16 -34.73 -2.25
N GLY A 452 -4.03 -33.97 -3.34
CA GLY A 452 -4.84 -34.11 -4.57
C GLY A 452 -6.34 -33.81 -4.40
N SER A 453 -6.83 -33.63 -3.17
CA SER A 453 -8.21 -33.24 -2.86
C SER A 453 -8.48 -31.77 -3.21
N ALA A 454 -9.76 -31.40 -3.29
CA ALA A 454 -10.23 -30.01 -3.48
C ALA A 454 -9.98 -29.09 -2.26
N THR A 455 -8.98 -29.41 -1.45
CA THR A 455 -8.57 -28.69 -0.24
C THR A 455 -7.48 -27.68 -0.58
N ALA A 456 -7.31 -26.66 0.26
CA ALA A 456 -6.36 -25.58 0.04
C ALA A 456 -5.66 -25.20 1.35
N ILE A 457 -4.63 -24.35 1.29
CA ILE A 457 -3.79 -24.01 2.46
C ILE A 457 -4.60 -23.24 3.52
N ILE A 458 -5.31 -22.19 3.11
CA ILE A 458 -5.99 -21.27 4.04
C ILE A 458 -7.25 -21.91 4.59
N GLY A 459 -8.13 -22.39 3.72
CA GLY A 459 -9.45 -22.78 4.15
C GLY A 459 -10.30 -23.41 3.05
N ASN A 460 -11.41 -24.01 3.46
CA ASN A 460 -12.48 -24.32 2.54
C ASN A 460 -13.07 -23.03 1.96
N ALA A 461 -13.28 -21.99 2.77
CA ALA A 461 -13.81 -20.70 2.30
C ALA A 461 -12.93 -19.49 2.68
N SER A 462 -12.83 -18.51 1.77
CA SER A 462 -12.26 -17.18 2.01
C SER A 462 -13.18 -16.09 1.45
N LYS A 463 -13.73 -15.22 2.30
CA LYS A 463 -14.65 -14.16 1.87
C LYS A 463 -14.22 -12.82 2.45
N GLY A 464 -14.10 -11.77 1.63
CA GLY A 464 -13.81 -10.42 2.16
C GLY A 464 -12.52 -10.31 2.98
N THR A 465 -11.56 -11.21 2.76
CA THR A 465 -10.31 -11.32 3.52
C THR A 465 -9.20 -10.52 2.85
N THR A 466 -8.39 -9.83 3.64
CA THR A 466 -7.18 -9.15 3.15
C THR A 466 -5.96 -10.05 3.34
N TYR A 467 -5.22 -10.27 2.27
CA TYR A 467 -3.90 -10.91 2.27
C TYR A 467 -2.87 -9.85 1.89
N GLU A 468 -1.86 -9.62 2.73
CA GLU A 468 -0.84 -8.59 2.49
C GLU A 468 0.56 -9.14 2.75
N ASN A 469 1.46 -9.10 1.76
CA ASN A 469 2.82 -9.64 1.87
C ASN A 469 2.83 -11.14 2.25
N VAL A 470 2.03 -11.94 1.55
CA VAL A 470 1.85 -13.38 1.84
C VAL A 470 2.54 -14.24 0.78
N ASN A 471 3.38 -15.18 1.22
CA ASN A 471 4.04 -16.13 0.32
C ASN A 471 3.47 -17.54 0.52
N PHE A 472 3.17 -18.22 -0.57
CA PHE A 472 2.78 -19.63 -0.59
C PHE A 472 3.84 -20.41 -1.36
N VAL A 473 4.48 -21.37 -0.70
CA VAL A 473 5.49 -22.25 -1.30
C VAL A 473 5.06 -23.69 -1.13
N LEU A 474 4.78 -24.37 -2.23
CA LEU A 474 4.26 -25.72 -2.24
C LEU A 474 5.29 -26.66 -2.86
N TYR A 475 5.59 -27.72 -2.14
CA TYR A 475 6.41 -28.86 -2.57
C TYR A 475 5.56 -30.12 -2.69
N ASN A 476 6.08 -31.10 -3.41
CA ASN A 476 5.44 -32.40 -3.60
C ASN A 476 6.42 -33.53 -3.22
N SER A 477 6.73 -33.65 -1.93
CA SER A 477 7.74 -34.61 -1.45
C SER A 477 7.37 -36.09 -1.63
N ASP A 478 6.08 -36.42 -1.78
CA ASP A 478 5.62 -37.80 -1.95
C ASP A 478 5.24 -38.18 -3.39
N GLY A 479 5.30 -37.21 -4.32
CA GLY A 479 5.03 -37.42 -5.75
C GLY A 479 3.59 -37.86 -6.07
N THR A 480 2.64 -37.73 -5.14
CA THR A 480 1.33 -38.38 -5.23
C THR A 480 0.32 -37.64 -6.10
N ALA A 481 0.21 -36.32 -5.95
CA ALA A 481 -0.74 -35.50 -6.70
C ALA A 481 -0.35 -34.02 -6.70
N TYR A 482 -0.90 -33.27 -7.66
CA TYR A 482 -0.78 -31.80 -7.70
C TYR A 482 -1.99 -31.14 -7.03
N PRO A 483 -1.85 -29.94 -6.45
CA PRO A 483 -2.95 -29.29 -5.76
C PRO A 483 -4.07 -28.94 -6.74
N LYS A 484 -5.29 -29.36 -6.41
CA LYS A 484 -6.48 -28.94 -7.16
C LYS A 484 -6.77 -27.47 -6.90
N ASN A 485 -6.69 -27.03 -5.65
CA ASN A 485 -6.83 -25.63 -5.21
C ASN A 485 -5.60 -25.27 -4.37
N VAL A 486 -5.05 -24.05 -4.49
CA VAL A 486 -3.84 -23.66 -3.73
C VAL A 486 -4.17 -22.88 -2.46
N ILE A 487 -4.83 -21.73 -2.58
CA ILE A 487 -5.00 -20.78 -1.47
C ILE A 487 -6.28 -21.09 -0.68
N PHE A 488 -7.44 -21.11 -1.33
CA PHE A 488 -8.74 -21.49 -0.73
C PHE A 488 -9.61 -22.26 -1.73
N ALA A 489 -10.56 -23.06 -1.22
CA ALA A 489 -11.41 -23.91 -2.07
C ALA A 489 -12.68 -23.22 -2.62
N GLN A 490 -13.09 -22.10 -2.03
CA GLN A 490 -14.13 -21.21 -2.54
C GLN A 490 -13.95 -19.81 -1.95
N GLY A 491 -14.29 -18.76 -2.70
CA GLY A 491 -14.16 -17.39 -2.16
C GLY A 491 -14.70 -16.27 -3.05
N TRP A 492 -14.82 -15.09 -2.45
CA TRP A 492 -15.22 -13.83 -3.10
C TRP A 492 -14.82 -12.60 -2.26
N ALA A 493 -14.80 -11.41 -2.88
CA ALA A 493 -14.45 -10.13 -2.25
C ALA A 493 -13.10 -10.05 -1.53
N ASN A 494 -12.19 -11.01 -1.74
CA ASN A 494 -10.88 -10.99 -1.11
C ASN A 494 -9.99 -9.90 -1.72
N VAL A 495 -9.03 -9.41 -0.95
CA VAL A 495 -8.01 -8.46 -1.41
C VAL A 495 -6.66 -9.11 -1.20
N LEU A 496 -5.89 -9.33 -2.27
CA LEU A 496 -4.57 -9.91 -2.21
C LEU A 496 -3.55 -8.87 -2.68
N LYS A 497 -2.63 -8.48 -1.80
CA LYS A 497 -1.57 -7.51 -2.05
C LYS A 497 -0.20 -8.14 -1.79
N ASN A 498 0.71 -8.02 -2.75
CA ASN A 498 2.06 -8.57 -2.65
C ASN A 498 2.04 -10.07 -2.30
N VAL A 499 1.25 -10.86 -3.04
CA VAL A 499 1.11 -12.30 -2.80
C VAL A 499 1.94 -13.07 -3.81
N THR A 500 2.86 -13.92 -3.34
CA THR A 500 3.64 -14.80 -4.22
C THR A 500 3.24 -16.25 -4.01
N VAL A 501 3.09 -16.99 -5.10
CA VAL A 501 2.78 -18.42 -5.08
C VAL A 501 3.82 -19.17 -5.90
N LYS A 502 4.45 -20.19 -5.32
CA LYS A 502 5.43 -21.05 -5.99
C LYS A 502 5.02 -22.50 -5.79
N VAL A 503 4.81 -23.24 -6.87
CA VAL A 503 4.41 -24.65 -6.81
C VAL A 503 5.42 -25.52 -7.54
N TYR A 504 6.13 -26.35 -6.79
CA TYR A 504 7.19 -27.22 -7.27
C TYR A 504 6.72 -28.67 -7.44
N ALA A 505 7.29 -29.36 -8.42
CA ALA A 505 6.97 -30.75 -8.73
C ALA A 505 7.65 -31.77 -7.81
N GLY A 506 8.69 -31.35 -7.08
CA GLY A 506 9.44 -32.20 -6.15
C GLY A 506 9.52 -31.62 -4.74
N ALA A 507 10.44 -32.16 -3.94
CA ALA A 507 10.52 -31.90 -2.50
C ALA A 507 11.16 -30.56 -2.12
N ASP A 508 11.75 -29.83 -3.08
CA ASP A 508 12.51 -28.61 -2.82
C ASP A 508 12.45 -27.61 -3.99
N SER A 509 13.06 -26.44 -3.80
CA SER A 509 13.04 -25.32 -4.74
C SER A 509 13.91 -25.49 -5.98
N THR A 510 14.69 -26.57 -6.06
CA THR A 510 15.49 -26.89 -7.25
C THR A 510 14.70 -27.71 -8.28
N SER A 511 13.55 -28.25 -7.85
CA SER A 511 12.64 -28.97 -8.72
C SER A 511 12.00 -28.05 -9.76
N GLU A 512 11.57 -28.63 -10.87
CA GLU A 512 10.74 -27.91 -11.85
C GLU A 512 9.40 -27.47 -11.21
N TYR A 513 8.77 -26.47 -11.81
CA TYR A 513 7.43 -26.08 -11.39
C TYR A 513 6.38 -27.16 -11.73
N ALA A 514 5.35 -27.27 -10.91
CA ALA A 514 4.24 -28.20 -11.08
C ALA A 514 3.02 -27.55 -11.75
N PRO A 515 2.15 -28.34 -12.41
CA PRO A 515 0.83 -27.88 -12.81
C PRO A 515 -0.06 -27.64 -11.58
N VAL A 516 -0.96 -26.68 -11.69
CA VAL A 516 -1.93 -26.29 -10.66
C VAL A 516 -3.33 -26.33 -11.27
N GLY A 517 -4.29 -26.95 -10.58
CA GLY A 517 -5.70 -26.96 -11.00
C GLY A 517 -6.28 -25.56 -11.00
N SER A 518 -6.38 -24.95 -9.82
CA SER A 518 -6.73 -23.57 -9.65
C SER A 518 -6.01 -22.91 -8.47
N LEU A 519 -5.91 -21.58 -8.54
CA LEU A 519 -5.36 -20.79 -7.43
C LEU A 519 -6.38 -20.71 -6.28
N PHE A 520 -7.62 -20.47 -6.66
CA PHE A 520 -8.80 -20.38 -5.83
C PHE A 520 -9.83 -21.36 -6.41
N GLY A 521 -10.50 -22.16 -5.58
CA GLY A 521 -11.39 -23.21 -6.09
C GLY A 521 -12.64 -22.67 -6.78
N ASN A 522 -13.84 -22.97 -6.27
CA ASN A 522 -15.08 -22.54 -6.91
C ASN A 522 -15.41 -21.08 -6.55
N TRP A 523 -15.80 -20.29 -7.54
CA TRP A 523 -16.44 -19.00 -7.27
C TRP A 523 -17.88 -19.21 -6.79
N HIS A 524 -18.30 -18.50 -5.74
CA HIS A 524 -19.71 -18.49 -5.33
C HIS A 524 -20.40 -17.21 -5.81
N TRP A 525 -21.25 -17.35 -6.82
CA TRP A 525 -22.05 -16.25 -7.38
C TRP A 525 -23.44 -16.24 -6.74
N THR A 526 -23.77 -15.17 -6.00
CA THR A 526 -25.16 -14.83 -5.68
C THR A 526 -25.62 -13.78 -6.70
N ALA A 527 -26.74 -14.03 -7.38
CA ALA A 527 -27.24 -13.15 -8.42
C ALA A 527 -27.46 -11.72 -7.90
N GLY A 528 -26.80 -10.75 -8.52
CA GLY A 528 -26.99 -9.32 -8.26
C GLY A 528 -25.91 -8.62 -7.43
N THR A 529 -24.88 -9.31 -6.96
CA THR A 529 -23.77 -8.69 -6.19
C THR A 529 -22.40 -8.99 -6.81
N SER A 530 -21.72 -7.97 -7.32
CA SER A 530 -20.37 -8.06 -7.91
C SER A 530 -19.28 -8.01 -6.83
N TYR A 531 -19.11 -9.11 -6.09
CA TYR A 531 -18.06 -9.22 -5.08
C TYR A 531 -16.80 -9.88 -5.65
N ALA A 532 -16.10 -9.18 -6.54
CA ALA A 532 -14.88 -9.72 -7.12
C ALA A 532 -13.68 -9.68 -6.16
N ASP A 533 -12.88 -10.75 -6.18
CA ASP A 533 -11.52 -10.72 -5.60
C ASP A 533 -10.65 -9.66 -6.31
N LYS A 534 -9.77 -9.01 -5.56
CA LYS A 534 -8.87 -7.96 -6.02
C LYS A 534 -7.42 -8.41 -5.84
N TYR A 535 -6.59 -8.15 -6.83
CA TYR A 535 -5.20 -8.59 -6.86
C TYR A 535 -4.27 -7.41 -7.14
N GLU A 536 -3.30 -7.20 -6.27
CA GLU A 536 -2.24 -6.18 -6.37
C GLU A 536 -0.90 -6.89 -6.20
N ASN A 537 -0.04 -6.85 -7.22
CA ASN A 537 1.27 -7.53 -7.19
C ASN A 537 1.17 -9.01 -6.77
N VAL A 538 0.28 -9.76 -7.43
CA VAL A 538 0.14 -11.21 -7.22
C VAL A 538 0.92 -11.96 -8.29
N VAL A 539 1.89 -12.77 -7.88
CA VAL A 539 2.81 -13.48 -8.78
C VAL A 539 2.71 -14.98 -8.55
N VAL A 540 2.46 -15.74 -9.62
CA VAL A 540 2.32 -17.21 -9.55
C VAL A 540 3.37 -17.88 -10.43
N TYR A 541 4.17 -18.75 -9.82
CA TYR A 541 5.16 -19.59 -10.47
C TYR A 541 4.67 -21.06 -10.46
N CYS A 542 4.22 -21.53 -11.62
CA CYS A 542 3.74 -22.89 -11.86
C CYS A 542 4.00 -23.30 -13.32
N ALA A 543 4.01 -24.60 -13.65
CA ALA A 543 4.17 -25.05 -15.04
C ALA A 543 2.94 -24.74 -15.91
N SER A 544 1.75 -24.88 -15.32
CA SER A 544 0.48 -24.50 -15.92
C SER A 544 -0.55 -24.22 -14.84
N LEU A 545 -1.41 -23.22 -15.06
CA LEU A 545 -2.54 -22.92 -14.20
C LEU A 545 -3.82 -23.22 -14.98
N GLY A 546 -4.66 -24.13 -14.48
CA GLY A 546 -5.92 -24.49 -15.11
C GLY A 546 -6.95 -23.37 -15.04
N ALA A 547 -7.10 -22.74 -13.87
CA ALA A 547 -7.98 -21.60 -13.68
C ALA A 547 -7.50 -20.70 -12.52
N ILE A 548 -7.92 -19.43 -12.50
CA ILE A 548 -7.77 -18.60 -11.30
C ILE A 548 -8.86 -19.01 -10.30
N HIS A 549 -10.11 -19.03 -10.77
CA HIS A 549 -11.29 -19.63 -10.12
C HIS A 549 -11.99 -20.58 -11.10
N TYR A 550 -12.60 -21.65 -10.62
CA TYR A 550 -13.54 -22.44 -11.42
C TYR A 550 -14.85 -21.65 -11.55
N GLU A 551 -15.06 -21.00 -12.69
CA GLU A 551 -16.37 -20.45 -13.07
C GLU A 551 -17.26 -21.55 -13.68
N ASN A 552 -18.58 -21.39 -13.61
CA ASN A 552 -19.52 -22.13 -14.46
C ASN A 552 -19.54 -21.61 -15.92
N ALA A 553 -18.54 -20.85 -16.36
CA ALA A 553 -18.33 -20.48 -17.75
C ALA A 553 -16.85 -20.15 -17.99
N ASP A 554 -16.27 -20.76 -19.02
CA ASP A 554 -14.89 -20.55 -19.46
C ASP A 554 -14.53 -19.07 -19.63
N THR A 555 -13.62 -18.56 -18.80
CA THR A 555 -12.71 -17.49 -19.21
C THR A 555 -11.26 -17.92 -18.98
N ALA A 556 -10.57 -18.18 -20.09
CA ALA A 556 -9.17 -18.56 -20.11
C ALA A 556 -8.29 -17.42 -19.59
N ILE A 557 -7.24 -17.77 -18.84
CA ILE A 557 -6.20 -16.85 -18.37
C ILE A 557 -5.42 -16.32 -19.58
N THR A 558 -5.45 -15.01 -19.82
CA THR A 558 -4.91 -14.35 -21.03
C THR A 558 -3.46 -13.86 -20.92
N SER A 559 -2.76 -14.05 -19.80
CA SER A 559 -1.32 -13.78 -19.76
C SER A 559 -0.55 -14.80 -18.92
N LYS A 560 0.40 -15.46 -19.61
CA LYS A 560 1.38 -16.38 -19.04
C LYS A 560 2.75 -15.73 -19.25
N LYS A 561 3.39 -15.20 -18.20
CA LYS A 561 4.83 -14.92 -18.25
C LYS A 561 5.54 -16.18 -17.80
N GLY A 562 6.17 -16.87 -18.75
CA GLY A 562 7.14 -17.92 -18.47
C GLY A 562 8.46 -17.35 -17.99
#